data_AF-A0A375FZV5-F1
#
_entry.id   AF-A0A375FZV5-F1
#
_cell.length_a   1.000
_cell.length_b   1.000
_cell.length_c   1.000
_cell.angle_alpha   90.00
_cell.angle_beta   90.00
_cell.angle_gamma   90.00
#
_symmetry.space_group_name_H-M   'P 1'
#
loop_
_entity.id
_entity.type
_entity.pdbx_description
1 polymer ?
#
loop_
_entity_poly.entity_id
_entity_poly.type
_entity_poly.pdbx_seq_one_letter_code
_entity_poly.pdbx_strand_id
1 'polypeptide(L)'
;MGPVAAGPTPYNVPPFEPNPPVNMPQSPESAPFRPQPDRGTTDSTLSDRPDSPCIGICSTLFDEICQGCGRTAAEVSNWVFFSDEEKQAVWERITREGTARRFRQG
;
A
#
# COMPACT_ATOMS: atom_id res chain seq x y z
N MET A 1 -28.48 14.45 -46.58
CA MET A 1 -27.02 14.68 -46.65
C MET A 1 -26.64 15.33 -45.31
N GLY A 2 -26.49 14.52 -44.26
CA GLY A 2 -26.20 15.03 -42.91
C GLY A 2 -24.70 15.19 -42.69
N PRO A 3 -24.24 16.06 -41.77
CA PRO A 3 -22.83 16.23 -41.49
C PRO A 3 -22.27 14.98 -40.80
N VAL A 4 -21.20 14.43 -41.36
CA VAL A 4 -20.43 13.34 -40.76
C VAL A 4 -19.73 13.88 -39.52
N ALA A 5 -20.04 13.32 -38.35
CA ALA A 5 -19.33 13.65 -37.11
C ALA A 5 -17.88 13.15 -37.21
N ALA A 6 -16.92 14.04 -37.05
CA ALA A 6 -15.51 13.69 -36.95
C ALA A 6 -15.29 12.83 -35.70
N GLY A 7 -14.82 11.59 -35.88
CA GLY A 7 -14.47 10.70 -34.78
C GLY A 7 -13.32 11.25 -33.92
N PRO A 8 -13.08 10.68 -32.73
CA PRO A 8 -11.98 11.10 -31.86
C PRO A 8 -10.66 10.94 -32.61
N THR A 9 -9.88 12.02 -32.66
CA THR A 9 -8.55 12.02 -33.28
C THR A 9 -7.69 10.93 -32.63
N PRO A 10 -6.87 10.19 -33.39
CA PRO A 10 -5.95 9.23 -32.80
C PRO A 10 -5.05 9.98 -31.80
N TYR A 11 -5.01 9.53 -30.55
CA TYR A 11 -4.09 10.05 -29.55
C TYR A 11 -2.66 9.85 -30.08
N ASN A 12 -2.05 10.96 -30.51
CA ASN A 12 -0.68 10.97 -30.97
C ASN A 12 0.22 10.79 -29.74
N VAL A 13 0.70 9.56 -29.52
CA VAL A 13 1.67 9.27 -28.46
C VAL A 13 3.01 9.81 -28.97
N PRO A 14 3.60 10.83 -28.31
CA PRO A 14 4.91 11.33 -28.73
C PRO A 14 5.95 10.21 -28.67
N PRO A 15 6.99 10.26 -29.51
CA PRO A 15 8.10 9.31 -29.44
C PRO A 15 8.65 9.29 -28.01
N PHE A 16 8.91 8.08 -27.48
CA PHE A 16 9.47 7.89 -26.15
C PHE A 16 10.91 8.43 -26.14
N GLU A 17 11.06 9.71 -25.78
CA GLU A 17 12.37 10.29 -25.54
C GLU A 17 12.99 9.56 -24.33
N PRO A 18 14.24 9.09 -24.44
CA PRO A 18 14.91 8.49 -23.29
C PRO A 18 14.94 9.53 -22.17
N ASN A 19 14.46 9.16 -20.99
CA ASN A 19 14.52 10.04 -19.82
C ASN A 19 15.97 10.53 -19.66
N PRO A 20 16.18 11.84 -19.44
CA PRO A 20 17.51 12.34 -19.14
C PRO A 20 18.06 11.60 -17.91
N PRO A 21 19.39 11.42 -17.80
CA PRO A 21 19.96 10.81 -16.61
C PRO A 21 19.54 11.67 -15.40
N VAL A 22 18.68 11.11 -14.57
CA VAL A 22 18.42 11.68 -13.25
C VAL A 22 19.75 11.60 -12.51
N ASN A 23 20.40 12.74 -12.31
CA ASN A 23 21.56 12.82 -11.43
C ASN A 23 21.04 12.61 -10.00
N MET A 24 20.92 11.35 -9.59
CA MET A 24 20.59 11.02 -8.22
C MET A 24 21.73 11.59 -7.36
N PRO A 25 21.45 12.42 -6.35
CA PRO A 25 22.49 12.85 -5.44
C PRO A 25 23.15 11.60 -4.90
N GLN A 26 24.46 11.45 -5.17
CA GLN A 26 25.24 10.36 -4.61
C GLN A 26 25.05 10.45 -3.09
N SER A 27 24.33 9.46 -2.55
CA SER A 27 24.12 9.35 -1.12
C SER A 27 25.52 9.36 -0.49
N PRO A 28 25.82 10.25 0.47
CA PRO A 28 27.14 10.28 1.08
C PRO A 28 27.39 8.93 1.74
N GLU A 29 28.16 8.10 1.04
CA GLU A 29 28.73 6.89 1.57
C GLU A 29 29.45 7.23 2.87
N SER A 30 29.12 6.51 3.94
CA SER A 30 29.83 6.48 5.23
C SER A 30 29.32 7.35 6.40
N ALA A 31 28.13 7.95 6.35
CA ALA A 31 27.48 8.24 7.62
C ALA A 31 27.04 6.91 8.24
N PRO A 32 27.48 6.51 9.45
CA PRO A 32 26.84 5.40 10.13
C PRO A 32 25.35 5.73 10.17
N PHE A 33 24.51 4.76 9.79
CA PHE A 33 23.07 4.83 10.02
C PHE A 33 22.90 5.05 11.52
N ARG A 34 22.89 6.31 11.97
CA ARG A 34 22.46 6.65 13.31
C ARG A 34 21.05 6.10 13.34
N PRO A 35 20.72 5.11 14.18
CA PRO A 35 19.33 4.82 14.43
C PRO A 35 18.73 6.14 14.84
N GLN A 36 17.95 6.75 13.94
CA GLN A 36 17.06 7.82 14.32
C GLN A 36 16.26 7.19 15.46
N PRO A 37 16.19 7.80 16.67
CA PRO A 37 15.12 7.45 17.58
C PRO A 37 13.86 7.75 16.78
N ASP A 38 13.26 6.68 16.30
CA ASP A 38 12.03 6.69 15.56
C ASP A 38 11.04 7.49 16.40
N ARG A 39 10.66 8.67 15.90
CA ARG A 39 9.48 9.39 16.41
C ARG A 39 8.21 8.66 15.94
N GLY A 40 8.21 7.34 16.00
CA GLY A 40 7.04 6.49 16.01
C GLY A 40 6.93 5.98 17.43
N THR A 41 6.36 6.81 18.30
CA THR A 41 6.05 6.48 19.69
C THR A 41 5.44 5.08 19.76
N THR A 42 6.23 4.09 20.17
CA THR A 42 5.70 2.90 20.82
C THR A 42 5.12 3.37 22.15
N ASP A 43 3.92 3.94 22.14
CA ASP A 43 3.14 4.01 23.37
C ASP A 43 2.55 2.62 23.57
N SER A 44 3.33 1.80 24.26
CA SER A 44 2.99 0.48 24.73
C SER A 44 1.88 0.55 25.79
N THR A 45 0.70 0.99 25.41
CA THR A 45 -0.54 0.77 26.17
C THR A 45 -1.17 -0.54 25.73
N LEU A 46 -0.62 -1.64 26.25
CA LEU A 46 -1.24 -2.94 26.56
C LEU A 46 -2.53 -3.29 25.78
N SER A 47 -2.45 -3.31 24.45
CA SER A 47 -3.39 -4.02 23.59
C SER A 47 -2.63 -5.21 23.02
N ASP A 48 -3.13 -6.42 23.25
CA ASP A 48 -2.55 -7.69 22.78
C ASP A 48 -2.39 -7.72 21.25
N ARG A 49 -3.16 -6.88 20.55
CA ARG A 49 -3.25 -6.85 19.09
C ARG A 49 -2.40 -5.74 18.47
N PRO A 50 -1.60 -6.03 17.42
CA PRO A 50 -0.82 -5.00 16.72
C PRO A 50 -1.74 -3.97 16.03
N ASP A 51 -1.22 -2.77 15.76
CA ASP A 51 -1.97 -1.73 15.03
C ASP A 51 -2.41 -2.24 13.64
N SER A 52 -1.47 -2.78 12.86
CA SER A 52 -1.74 -3.26 11.49
C SER A 52 -1.81 -4.79 11.41
N PRO A 53 -2.74 -5.36 10.62
CA PRO A 53 -2.82 -6.80 10.38
C PRO A 53 -1.79 -7.33 9.35
N CYS A 54 -0.88 -6.48 8.87
CA CYS A 54 0.09 -6.81 7.84
C CYS A 54 1.20 -7.73 8.34
N ILE A 55 1.55 -8.77 7.57
CA ILE A 55 2.66 -9.69 7.87
C ILE A 55 3.81 -9.59 6.85
N GLY A 56 3.85 -8.52 6.05
CA GLY A 56 4.89 -8.32 5.03
C GLY A 56 4.76 -9.17 3.76
N ILE A 57 3.70 -9.97 3.64
CA ILE A 57 3.40 -10.76 2.44
C ILE A 57 2.15 -10.20 1.77
N CYS A 58 2.26 -9.79 0.51
CA CYS A 58 1.16 -9.22 -0.25
C CYS A 58 0.86 -10.04 -1.51
N SER A 59 -0.42 -10.24 -1.81
CA SER A 59 -0.90 -10.87 -3.04
C SER A 59 -1.87 -10.02 -3.84
N THR A 60 -2.14 -8.78 -3.39
CA THR A 60 -3.13 -7.89 -4.04
C THR A 60 -2.73 -7.37 -5.41
N LEU A 61 -1.55 -7.76 -5.90
CA LEU A 61 -1.16 -7.57 -7.29
C LEU A 61 -2.01 -8.46 -8.23
N PHE A 62 -2.49 -9.60 -7.73
CA PHE A 62 -3.23 -10.60 -8.49
C PHE A 62 -4.56 -11.01 -7.85
N ASP A 63 -4.76 -10.75 -6.56
CA ASP A 63 -5.98 -11.06 -5.81
C ASP A 63 -6.72 -9.78 -5.37
N GLU A 64 -8.05 -9.85 -5.27
CA GLU A 64 -8.85 -8.76 -4.70
C GLU A 64 -8.63 -8.60 -3.18
N ILE A 65 -8.38 -9.73 -2.50
CA ILE A 65 -8.12 -9.81 -1.07
C ILE A 65 -6.72 -10.38 -0.84
N CYS A 66 -5.92 -9.64 -0.07
CA CYS A 66 -4.56 -10.03 0.30
C CYS A 66 -4.57 -11.36 1.07
N GLN A 67 -3.98 -12.41 0.51
CA GLN A 67 -3.90 -13.72 1.17
C GLN A 67 -3.04 -13.69 2.45
N GLY A 68 -2.17 -12.68 2.60
CA GLY A 68 -1.37 -12.47 3.81
C GLY A 68 -2.17 -11.90 4.97
N CYS A 69 -2.77 -10.72 4.76
CA CYS A 69 -3.42 -9.94 5.84
C CYS A 69 -4.96 -9.91 5.80
N GLY A 70 -5.61 -10.35 4.72
CA GLY A 70 -7.07 -10.37 4.56
C GLY A 70 -7.70 -9.03 4.14
N ARG A 71 -6.88 -8.01 3.90
CA ARG A 71 -7.34 -6.68 3.47
C ARG A 71 -7.46 -6.57 1.95
N THR A 72 -8.33 -5.69 1.47
CA THR A 72 -8.37 -5.27 0.06
C THR A 72 -7.15 -4.40 -0.28
N ALA A 73 -6.84 -4.24 -1.57
CA ALA A 73 -5.78 -3.33 -2.01
C ALA A 73 -5.99 -1.88 -1.51
N ALA A 74 -7.24 -1.41 -1.50
CA ALA A 74 -7.59 -0.08 -1.04
C ALA A 74 -7.35 0.09 0.47
N GLU A 75 -7.76 -0.88 1.29
CA GLU A 75 -7.50 -0.88 2.74
C GLU A 75 -6.01 -0.95 3.06
N VAL A 76 -5.22 -1.68 2.25
CA VAL A 76 -3.75 -1.75 2.42
C VAL A 76 -3.12 -0.39 2.14
N SER A 77 -3.44 0.23 1.00
CA SER A 77 -2.83 1.50 0.58
C SER A 77 -3.26 2.69 1.46
N ASN A 78 -4.49 2.67 1.96
CA ASN A 78 -5.05 3.79 2.73
C ASN A 78 -4.96 3.62 4.25
N TRP A 79 -4.35 2.53 4.74
CA TRP A 79 -4.31 2.19 6.17
C TRP A 79 -3.92 3.35 7.09
N VAL A 80 -2.91 4.12 6.68
CA VAL A 80 -2.37 5.24 7.47
C VAL A 80 -3.32 6.44 7.58
N PHE A 81 -4.36 6.49 6.73
CA PHE A 81 -5.35 7.56 6.70
C PHE A 81 -6.67 7.17 7.37
N PHE A 82 -6.84 5.91 7.75
CA PHE A 82 -8.06 5.42 8.39
C PHE A 82 -8.16 5.91 9.83
N SER A 83 -9.37 6.28 10.24
CA SER A 83 -9.70 6.50 11.65
C SER A 83 -9.63 5.20 12.45
N ASP A 84 -9.58 5.29 13.78
CA ASP A 84 -9.54 4.10 14.62
C ASP A 84 -10.81 3.23 14.46
N GLU A 85 -11.96 3.86 14.21
CA GLU A 85 -13.22 3.15 13.90
C GLU A 85 -13.14 2.40 12.58
N GLU A 86 -12.57 3.03 11.54
CA GLU A 86 -12.38 2.38 10.23
C GLU A 86 -11.39 1.21 10.33
N LYS A 87 -10.27 1.40 11.03
CA LYS A 87 -9.30 0.33 11.31
C LYS A 87 -9.96 -0.81 12.09
N GLN A 88 -10.76 -0.50 13.10
CA GLN A 88 -11.48 -1.49 13.89
C GLN A 88 -12.48 -2.28 13.04
N ALA A 89 -13.23 -1.62 12.16
CA ALA A 89 -14.15 -2.28 11.24
C ALA A 89 -13.43 -3.26 10.31
N VAL A 90 -12.27 -2.88 9.77
CA VAL A 90 -11.42 -3.77 8.97
C VAL A 90 -10.95 -4.96 9.81
N TRP A 91 -10.45 -4.70 11.03
CA TRP A 91 -10.01 -5.75 11.96
C TRP A 91 -11.11 -6.76 12.29
N GLU A 92 -12.33 -6.29 12.56
CA GLU A 92 -13.49 -7.14 12.80
C GLU A 92 -13.81 -8.01 11.59
N ARG A 93 -13.85 -7.40 10.39
CA ARG A 93 -14.12 -8.10 9.13
C ARG A 93 -13.11 -9.22 8.90
N ILE A 94 -11.81 -8.90 8.89
CA ILE A 94 -10.77 -9.89 8.57
C ILE A 94 -10.69 -10.99 9.65
N THR A 95 -10.95 -10.66 10.92
CA THR A 95 -10.94 -11.64 12.02
C THR A 95 -12.14 -12.57 11.93
N ARG A 96 -13.31 -12.05 11.56
CA ARG A 96 -14.52 -12.84 11.30
C ARG A 96 -14.33 -13.79 10.12
N GLU A 97 -13.66 -13.33 9.06
CA GLU A 97 -13.38 -14.15 7.88
C GLU A 97 -12.33 -15.24 8.17
N GLY A 98 -11.25 -14.93 8.88
CA GLY A 98 -10.25 -15.91 9.31
C GLY A 98 -9.50 -16.63 8.16
N THR A 99 -9.62 -16.16 6.93
CA THR A 99 -9.09 -16.84 5.73
C THR A 99 -7.61 -16.57 5.46
N ALA A 100 -7.12 -15.41 5.91
CA ALA A 100 -5.76 -14.95 5.66
C ALA A 100 -4.69 -15.77 6.41
N ARG A 101 -3.49 -15.87 5.84
CA ARG A 101 -2.36 -16.63 6.41
C ARG A 101 -2.01 -16.22 7.85
N ARG A 102 -2.20 -14.94 8.21
CA ARG A 102 -1.96 -14.44 9.58
C ARG A 102 -2.73 -15.19 10.68
N PHE A 103 -3.86 -15.82 10.35
CA PHE A 103 -4.69 -16.57 11.31
C PHE A 103 -4.41 -18.07 11.34
N ARG A 104 -3.60 -18.56 10.39
CA ARG A 104 -3.30 -19.99 10.23
C ARG A 104 -1.96 -20.41 10.81
N GLN A 105 -1.06 -19.45 11.06
CA GLN A 105 0.20 -19.68 11.76
C GLN A 105 -0.03 -19.43 13.25
N GLY A 106 -0.52 -20.47 13.93
CA GLY A 106 -0.57 -20.58 15.38
C GLY A 106 0.21 -21.81 15.81
#